data_AF-A0A1B0B9E8-F1
#
_entry.id   AF-A0A1B0B9E8-F1
#
_cell.length_a   1.000
_cell.length_b   1.000
_cell.length_c   1.000
_cell.angle_alpha   90.00
_cell.angle_beta   90.00
_cell.angle_gamma   90.00
#
_symmetry.space_group_name_H-M   'P 1'
#
loop_
_entity.id
_entity.type
_entity.pdbx_description
1 polymer ?
#
loop_
_entity_poly.entity_id
_entity_poly.type
_entity_poly.pdbx_seq_one_letter_code
_entity_poly.pdbx_strand_id
1 'polypeptide(L)'
;MRRIAVGDFNGRLQVLDLERPEIAVYNVEAHSTIVNTIDAIQGNAPGVDITPGDHPDESTDKIQTKRDCWAVAFGDSYNNEERVVAAGYDNGDLKLFDLRQLSVRWETKLKNGVCSIEFDRRDIPMNKMLVTTLEGGLLVYDMRSQHPTQGFAYLEERSAGRSVGSNGLISGPKATVWCDRHLPQNRDVFVTGGGLCACGVMNIMRNV
;
A
#
# COMPACT_ATOMS: atom_id res chain seq x y z
N MET A 1 19.89 -17.46 0.54
CA MET A 1 18.70 -18.32 0.38
C MET A 1 17.60 -17.47 -0.22
N ARG A 2 17.05 -17.84 -1.38
CA ARG A 2 16.05 -17.04 -2.09
C ARG A 2 14.66 -17.62 -1.81
N ARG A 3 13.89 -16.91 -0.99
CA ARG A 3 12.55 -17.32 -0.59
C ARG A 3 11.51 -16.38 -1.19
N ILE A 4 10.29 -16.88 -1.39
CA ILE A 4 9.15 -16.11 -1.84
C ILE A 4 8.00 -16.28 -0.85
N ALA A 5 7.34 -15.18 -0.47
CA ALA A 5 6.10 -15.23 0.29
C ALA A 5 4.91 -15.14 -0.69
N VAL A 6 3.91 -15.99 -0.50
CA VAL A 6 2.71 -16.05 -1.33
C VAL A 6 1.47 -16.14 -0.45
N GLY A 7 0.42 -15.45 -0.86
CA GLY A 7 -0.91 -15.52 -0.28
C GLY A 7 -1.88 -16.10 -1.29
N ASP A 8 -2.83 -16.93 -0.85
CA ASP A 8 -3.81 -17.54 -1.73
C ASP A 8 -5.24 -16.98 -1.56
N PHE A 9 -6.15 -17.45 -2.41
CA PHE A 9 -7.58 -17.07 -2.41
C PHE A 9 -8.35 -17.51 -1.17
N ASN A 10 -7.80 -18.44 -0.38
CA ASN A 10 -8.41 -18.95 0.84
C ASN A 10 -7.75 -18.36 2.11
N GLY A 11 -6.89 -17.35 1.96
CA GLY A 11 -6.26 -16.66 3.09
C GLY A 11 -5.03 -17.36 3.66
N ARG A 12 -4.48 -18.35 2.96
CA ARG A 12 -3.26 -19.05 3.39
C ARG A 12 -2.03 -18.24 2.99
N LEU A 13 -1.13 -18.05 3.94
CA LEU A 13 0.19 -17.44 3.75
C LEU A 13 1.27 -18.52 3.79
N GLN A 14 2.09 -18.58 2.74
CA GLN A 14 3.18 -19.53 2.62
C GLN A 14 4.50 -18.83 2.30
N VAL A 15 5.61 -19.35 2.83
CA VAL A 15 6.96 -18.98 2.40
C VAL A 15 7.59 -20.20 1.75
N LEU A 16 7.94 -20.08 0.49
CA LEU A 16 8.52 -21.16 -0.32
C LEU A 16 10.03 -20.90 -0.51
N ASP A 17 10.81 -21.97 -0.52
CA ASP A 17 12.19 -21.92 -1.02
C ASP A 17 12.15 -22.12 -2.53
N LEU A 18 12.68 -21.17 -3.30
CA LEU A 18 12.67 -21.27 -4.77
C LEU A 18 13.50 -22.45 -5.29
N GLU A 19 14.44 -22.96 -4.49
CA GLU A 19 15.22 -24.15 -4.85
C GLU A 19 14.46 -25.45 -4.57
N ARG A 20 13.45 -25.42 -3.69
CA ARG A 20 12.64 -26.59 -3.27
C ARG A 20 11.19 -26.19 -2.99
N PRO A 21 10.42 -25.75 -4.01
CA PRO A 21 9.09 -25.17 -3.81
C PRO A 21 8.03 -26.19 -3.36
N GLU A 22 8.30 -27.48 -3.51
CA GLU A 22 7.44 -28.60 -3.12
C GLU A 22 7.10 -28.60 -1.62
N ILE A 23 7.98 -28.04 -0.78
CA ILE A 23 7.83 -28.02 0.67
C ILE A 23 7.91 -26.57 1.14
N ALA A 24 6.78 -26.04 1.62
CA ALA A 24 6.74 -24.70 2.20
C ALA A 24 7.59 -24.64 3.48
N VAL A 25 8.47 -23.63 3.56
CA VAL A 25 9.28 -23.32 4.74
C VAL A 25 8.39 -22.78 5.86
N TYR A 26 7.31 -22.10 5.49
CA TYR A 26 6.27 -21.59 6.39
C TYR A 26 4.92 -21.76 5.72
N ASN A 27 3.89 -22.14 6.49
CA ASN A 27 2.55 -22.37 6.00
C ASN A 27 1.54 -22.15 7.13
N VAL A 28 0.68 -21.14 7.00
CA VAL A 28 -0.35 -20.82 7.99
C VAL A 28 -1.63 -20.36 7.28
N GLU A 29 -2.78 -20.68 7.86
CA GLU A 29 -4.05 -20.05 7.50
C GLU A 29 -4.10 -18.70 8.23
N ALA A 30 -3.72 -17.63 7.53
CA ALA A 30 -3.59 -16.30 8.12
C ALA A 30 -4.92 -15.56 8.14
N HIS A 31 -5.76 -15.76 7.12
CA HIS A 31 -7.04 -15.07 6.98
C HIS A 31 -8.15 -16.05 6.57
N SER A 32 -9.40 -15.67 6.83
CA SER A 32 -10.59 -16.41 6.40
C SER A 32 -10.98 -16.20 4.93
N THR A 33 -10.34 -15.23 4.25
CA THR A 33 -10.60 -14.81 2.87
C THR A 33 -9.28 -14.54 2.16
N ILE A 34 -9.33 -14.28 0.84
CA ILE A 34 -8.15 -13.97 0.02
C ILE A 34 -7.14 -13.02 0.68
N VAL A 35 -5.86 -13.32 0.50
CA VAL A 35 -4.76 -12.38 0.77
C VAL A 35 -4.56 -11.49 -0.44
N ASN A 36 -5.14 -10.29 -0.43
CA ASN A 36 -5.08 -9.38 -1.58
C ASN A 36 -3.67 -8.83 -1.84
N THR A 37 -2.89 -8.63 -0.77
CA THR A 37 -1.60 -7.96 -0.85
C THR A 37 -0.68 -8.41 0.27
N ILE A 38 0.62 -8.41 -0.01
CA ILE A 38 1.68 -8.77 0.93
C ILE A 38 2.81 -7.78 0.71
N ASP A 39 3.32 -7.23 1.80
CA ASP A 39 4.60 -6.54 1.78
C ASP A 39 5.53 -7.13 2.84
N ALA A 40 6.83 -7.05 2.59
CA ALA A 40 7.84 -7.57 3.49
C ALA A 40 9.03 -6.63 3.56
N ILE A 41 9.60 -6.51 4.75
CA ILE A 41 10.83 -5.77 4.99
C ILE A 41 11.74 -6.56 5.93
N GLN A 42 13.05 -6.45 5.71
CA GLN A 42 14.04 -7.15 6.51
C GLN A 42 13.95 -6.75 8.00
N GLY A 43 14.11 -7.72 8.90
CA GLY A 43 14.14 -7.51 10.35
C GLY A 43 13.42 -8.62 11.10
N ASN A 44 13.76 -8.83 12.38
CA ASN A 44 13.15 -9.84 13.27
C ASN A 44 11.79 -9.40 13.85
N ALA A 45 11.06 -8.50 13.18
CA ALA A 45 9.76 -8.07 13.68
C ALA A 45 8.70 -9.17 13.44
N PRO A 46 7.75 -9.37 14.37
CA PRO A 46 6.61 -10.25 14.12
C PRO A 46 5.84 -9.78 12.88
N GLY A 47 5.36 -10.73 12.07
CA GLY A 47 4.48 -10.42 10.94
C GLY A 47 3.22 -9.73 11.45
N VAL A 48 2.78 -8.67 10.75
CA VAL A 48 1.58 -7.92 11.11
C VAL A 48 0.46 -8.28 10.16
N ASP A 49 -0.63 -8.76 10.73
CA ASP A 49 -1.91 -8.92 10.05
C ASP A 49 -2.73 -7.64 10.25
N ILE A 50 -3.20 -7.04 9.14
CA ILE A 50 -4.00 -5.80 9.14
C ILE A 50 -5.41 -6.06 8.61
N THR A 51 -5.88 -7.31 8.67
CA THR A 51 -7.32 -7.53 8.53
C THR A 51 -8.06 -6.84 9.67
N PRO A 52 -9.20 -6.19 9.39
CA PRO A 52 -10.11 -5.79 10.45
C PRO A 52 -10.44 -7.07 11.23
N GLY A 53 -10.05 -7.11 12.50
CA GLY A 53 -9.81 -8.36 13.22
C GLY A 53 -10.97 -9.34 13.18
N ASP A 54 -10.63 -10.63 13.10
CA ASP A 54 -11.51 -11.72 13.56
C ASP A 54 -11.44 -11.89 15.09
N HIS A 55 -10.89 -10.89 15.80
CA HIS A 55 -10.93 -10.83 17.25
C HIS A 55 -12.35 -10.45 17.68
N PRO A 56 -13.03 -11.27 18.51
CA PRO A 56 -14.32 -10.88 19.08
C PRO A 56 -14.07 -9.70 20.03
N ASP A 57 -14.23 -8.48 19.53
CA ASP A 57 -14.45 -7.33 20.40
C ASP A 57 -15.75 -7.61 21.17
N GLU A 58 -15.62 -7.95 22.45
CA GLU A 58 -16.70 -8.15 23.41
C GLU A 58 -17.50 -6.86 23.71
N SER A 59 -17.37 -5.82 22.89
CA SER A 59 -18.08 -4.57 23.08
C SER A 59 -18.69 -4.05 21.77
N THR A 60 -20.02 -4.16 21.72
CA THR A 60 -20.96 -3.36 20.92
C THR A 60 -21.12 -3.71 19.44
N ASP A 61 -22.03 -4.66 19.15
CA ASP A 61 -23.28 -4.51 18.38
C ASP A 61 -23.36 -3.49 17.23
N LYS A 62 -22.26 -3.26 16.52
CA LYS A 62 -22.25 -2.73 15.17
C LYS A 62 -21.68 -3.83 14.31
N ILE A 63 -22.49 -4.32 13.37
CA ILE A 63 -22.00 -5.05 12.21
C ILE A 63 -21.12 -4.04 11.45
N GLN A 64 -19.87 -3.87 11.90
CA GLN A 64 -18.86 -3.17 11.13
C GLN A 64 -18.61 -4.10 9.95
N THR A 65 -19.17 -3.76 8.80
CA THR A 65 -18.90 -4.50 7.58
C THR A 65 -17.39 -4.48 7.40
N LYS A 66 -16.76 -5.66 7.54
CA LYS A 66 -15.32 -5.86 7.39
C LYS A 66 -14.89 -5.19 6.09
N ARG A 67 -14.01 -4.19 6.19
CA ARG A 67 -13.50 -3.46 5.02
C ARG A 67 -12.43 -4.30 4.37
N ASP A 68 -12.45 -4.33 3.04
CA ASP A 68 -11.55 -5.18 2.29
C ASP A 68 -10.23 -4.45 2.08
N CYS A 69 -9.14 -5.00 2.60
CA CYS A 69 -7.82 -4.39 2.51
C CYS A 69 -7.17 -4.76 1.17
N TRP A 70 -6.80 -3.76 0.37
CA TRP A 70 -6.30 -3.94 -0.99
C TRP A 70 -4.81 -3.63 -1.14
N ALA A 71 -4.28 -2.75 -0.31
CA ALA A 71 -2.89 -2.32 -0.38
C ALA A 71 -2.27 -2.24 1.02
N VAL A 72 -1.03 -2.72 1.15
CA VAL A 72 -0.20 -2.56 2.35
C VAL A 72 1.21 -2.16 1.96
N ALA A 73 1.87 -1.34 2.77
CA ALA A 73 3.25 -0.95 2.55
C ALA A 73 4.01 -0.69 3.85
N PHE A 74 5.17 -1.30 4.00
CA PHE A 74 6.10 -0.97 5.08
C PHE A 74 6.83 0.35 4.80
N GLY A 75 7.00 1.14 5.86
CA GLY A 75 7.80 2.36 5.85
C GLY A 75 8.49 2.60 7.18
N ASP A 76 9.18 3.74 7.30
CA ASP A 76 9.83 4.22 8.53
C ASP A 76 10.77 3.22 9.21
N SER A 77 11.32 2.24 8.46
CA SER A 77 12.08 1.10 8.99
C SER A 77 13.58 1.36 9.04
N TYR A 78 13.99 2.51 9.57
CA TYR A 78 15.38 2.98 9.54
C TYR A 78 16.26 2.44 10.67
N ASN A 79 15.66 1.79 11.68
CA ASN A 79 16.37 1.08 12.74
C ASN A 79 15.59 -0.18 13.16
N ASN A 80 15.98 -0.80 14.28
CA ASN A 80 15.37 -2.05 14.76
C ASN A 80 14.05 -1.86 15.51
N GLU A 81 13.68 -0.63 15.87
CA GLU A 81 12.51 -0.30 16.69
C GLU A 81 11.40 0.37 15.88
N GLU A 82 11.79 1.26 14.98
CA GLU A 82 10.88 2.10 14.22
C GLU A 82 10.40 1.35 12.99
N ARG A 83 9.08 1.26 12.85
CA ARG A 83 8.41 0.62 11.73
C ARG A 83 6.96 1.05 11.68
N VAL A 84 6.50 1.42 10.49
CA VAL A 84 5.08 1.66 10.23
C VAL A 84 4.58 0.75 9.12
N VAL A 85 3.28 0.52 9.13
CA VAL A 85 2.58 -0.06 7.97
C VAL A 85 1.44 0.86 7.57
N ALA A 86 1.43 1.25 6.29
CA ALA A 86 0.28 1.88 5.68
C ALA A 86 -0.64 0.79 5.11
N ALA A 87 -1.95 0.92 5.30
CA ALA A 87 -2.96 0.04 4.74
C ALA A 87 -4.09 0.84 4.09
N GLY A 88 -4.49 0.39 2.90
CA GLY A 88 -5.54 0.99 2.08
C GLY A 88 -6.68 0.01 1.84
N TYR A 89 -7.90 0.53 1.85
CA TYR A 89 -9.13 -0.28 1.79
C TYR A 89 -10.01 0.07 0.58
N ASP A 90 -10.94 -0.84 0.26
CA ASP A 90 -11.95 -0.75 -0.79
C ASP A 90 -12.79 0.54 -0.77
N ASN A 91 -13.08 1.03 0.43
CA ASN A 91 -13.92 2.20 0.67
C ASN A 91 -13.14 3.53 0.70
N GLY A 92 -11.84 3.49 0.39
CA GLY A 92 -10.95 4.64 0.41
C GLY A 92 -10.35 4.98 1.77
N ASP A 93 -10.58 4.19 2.82
CA ASP A 93 -9.88 4.38 4.08
C ASP A 93 -8.37 4.14 3.85
N LEU A 94 -7.55 5.03 4.43
CA LEU A 94 -6.10 4.94 4.42
C LEU A 94 -5.62 5.10 5.86
N LYS A 95 -4.94 4.10 6.39
CA LYS A 95 -4.48 4.04 7.77
C LYS A 95 -2.98 3.82 7.83
N LEU A 96 -2.32 4.49 8.77
CA LEU A 96 -0.92 4.33 9.09
C LEU A 96 -0.81 3.81 10.52
N PHE A 97 -0.29 2.60 10.67
CA PHE A 97 -0.10 1.93 11.94
C PHE A 97 1.35 2.06 12.38
N ASP A 98 1.56 2.48 13.62
CA ASP A 98 2.87 2.44 14.28
C ASP A 98 3.02 1.07 14.96
N LEU A 99 4.00 0.28 14.52
CA LEU A 99 4.18 -1.08 15.03
C LEU A 99 4.90 -1.15 16.38
N ARG A 100 5.59 -0.07 16.77
CA ARG A 100 6.21 0.02 18.09
C ARG A 100 5.16 0.31 19.14
N GLN A 101 4.19 1.16 18.82
CA GLN A 101 3.09 1.54 19.71
C GLN A 101 1.86 0.64 19.57
N LEU A 102 1.79 -0.18 18.51
CA LEU A 102 0.63 -1.00 18.15
C LEU A 102 -0.66 -0.18 18.07
N SER A 103 -0.57 1.00 17.46
CA SER A 103 -1.67 1.97 17.39
C SER A 103 -1.80 2.62 16.02
N VAL A 104 -2.99 3.11 15.69
CA VAL A 104 -3.21 3.96 14.52
C VAL A 104 -2.54 5.32 14.76
N ARG A 105 -1.49 5.62 14.00
CA ARG A 105 -0.77 6.90 14.05
C ARG A 105 -1.47 7.99 13.24
N TRP A 106 -2.07 7.62 12.12
CA TRP A 106 -2.80 8.53 11.25
C TRP A 106 -3.85 7.75 10.44
N GLU A 107 -4.99 8.38 10.22
CA GLU A 107 -6.01 7.88 9.30
C GLU A 107 -6.59 9.03 8.48
N THR A 108 -7.01 8.72 7.26
CA THR A 108 -7.77 9.62 6.39
C THR A 108 -8.70 8.81 5.50
N LYS A 109 -9.62 9.50 4.83
CA LYS A 109 -10.57 8.90 3.90
C LYS A 109 -10.46 9.53 2.52
N LEU A 110 -10.06 8.72 1.56
CA LEU A 110 -10.07 9.07 0.14
C LEU A 110 -11.46 8.84 -0.45
N LYS A 111 -11.70 9.41 -1.63
CA LYS A 111 -12.99 9.30 -2.32
C LYS A 111 -13.26 7.90 -2.87
N ASN A 112 -12.18 7.16 -3.17
CA ASN A 112 -12.20 5.93 -3.93
C ASN A 112 -11.28 4.90 -3.27
N GLY A 113 -11.54 3.61 -3.52
CA GLY A 113 -10.74 2.51 -3.00
C GLY A 113 -9.26 2.62 -3.35
N VAL A 114 -8.41 2.34 -2.35
CA VAL A 114 -6.96 2.44 -2.45
C VAL A 114 -6.41 1.20 -3.15
N CYS A 115 -5.72 1.38 -4.26
CA CYS A 115 -5.24 0.28 -5.10
C CYS A 115 -3.79 -0.11 -4.80
N SER A 116 -2.94 0.89 -4.49
CA SER A 116 -1.53 0.68 -4.19
C SER A 116 -1.02 1.79 -3.27
N ILE A 117 -0.03 1.44 -2.47
CA ILE A 117 0.68 2.34 -1.55
C ILE A 117 2.17 1.99 -1.63
N GLU A 118 3.03 2.99 -1.70
CA GLU A 118 4.48 2.77 -1.56
C GLU A 118 5.18 3.95 -0.89
N PHE A 119 6.09 3.66 0.03
CA PHE A 119 7.04 4.65 0.53
C PHE A 119 8.22 4.77 -0.43
N ASP A 120 8.70 5.98 -0.66
CA ASP A 120 9.80 6.26 -1.58
C ASP A 120 11.09 5.51 -1.23
N ARG A 121 11.35 5.36 0.06
CA ARG A 121 12.31 4.44 0.64
C ARG A 121 11.78 3.95 1.98
N ARG A 122 11.89 2.65 2.20
CA ARG A 122 11.29 1.99 3.37
C ARG A 122 12.22 1.97 4.58
N ASP A 123 13.52 2.11 4.36
CA ASP A 123 14.63 2.00 5.31
C ASP A 123 15.16 3.36 5.81
N ILE A 124 14.40 4.43 5.60
CA ILE A 124 14.70 5.78 6.09
C ILE A 124 13.51 6.31 6.88
N PRO A 125 13.69 7.36 7.70
CA PRO A 125 12.56 8.10 8.25
C PRO A 125 11.59 8.52 7.14
N MET A 126 10.29 8.38 7.38
CA MET A 126 9.28 8.61 6.33
C MET A 126 9.50 9.93 5.59
N ASN A 127 9.50 9.86 4.26
CA ASN A 127 9.76 11.00 3.40
C ASN A 127 8.58 11.27 2.46
N LYS A 128 8.33 10.38 1.50
CA LYS A 128 7.17 10.47 0.61
C LYS A 128 6.41 9.15 0.63
N MET A 129 5.09 9.24 0.53
CA MET A 129 4.23 8.07 0.36
C MET A 129 3.31 8.29 -0.83
N LEU A 130 3.42 7.42 -1.83
CA LEU A 130 2.50 7.35 -2.95
C LEU A 130 1.27 6.54 -2.56
N VAL A 131 0.12 6.99 -3.06
CA VAL A 131 -1.15 6.28 -2.94
C VAL A 131 -1.88 6.39 -4.25
N THR A 132 -2.34 5.26 -4.79
CA THR A 132 -3.17 5.23 -6.00
C THR A 132 -4.58 4.76 -5.67
N THR A 133 -5.55 5.19 -6.46
CA THR A 133 -6.95 4.83 -6.25
C THR A 133 -7.65 4.39 -7.52
N LEU A 134 -8.86 3.84 -7.37
CA LEU A 134 -9.84 3.77 -8.45
C LEU A 134 -10.11 5.18 -9.01
N GLU A 135 -10.64 5.25 -10.23
CA GLU A 135 -11.02 6.52 -10.89
C GLU A 135 -9.86 7.52 -11.08
N GLY A 136 -8.64 7.01 -11.27
CA GLY A 136 -7.51 7.78 -11.78
C GLY A 136 -6.78 8.65 -10.76
N GLY A 137 -6.95 8.37 -9.46
CA GLY A 137 -6.27 9.11 -8.40
C GLY A 137 -4.82 8.66 -8.21
N LEU A 138 -3.91 9.63 -8.17
CA LEU A 138 -2.54 9.50 -7.71
C LEU A 138 -2.28 10.59 -6.67
N LEU A 139 -1.90 10.21 -5.46
CA LEU A 139 -1.60 11.11 -4.36
C LEU A 139 -0.15 10.92 -3.93
N VAL A 140 0.55 12.03 -3.68
CA VAL A 140 1.90 12.06 -3.13
C VAL A 140 1.86 12.79 -1.80
N TYR A 141 1.97 12.06 -0.70
CA TYR A 141 2.01 12.61 0.65
C TYR A 141 3.43 13.03 1.04
N ASP A 142 3.58 14.22 1.63
CA ASP A 142 4.78 14.59 2.39
C ASP A 142 4.66 14.00 3.80
N MET A 143 5.44 12.95 4.07
CA MET A 143 5.38 12.20 5.31
C MET A 143 6.32 12.75 6.40
N ARG A 144 7.04 13.85 6.13
CA ARG A 144 7.98 14.45 7.09
C ARG A 144 7.28 15.27 8.16
N SER A 145 6.15 15.89 7.81
CA SER A 145 5.47 16.86 8.67
C SER A 145 4.00 16.48 8.87
N GLN A 146 3.68 15.97 10.06
CA GLN A 146 2.31 15.61 10.43
C GLN A 146 1.65 16.74 11.23
N HIS A 147 0.58 17.34 10.71
CA HIS A 147 -0.26 18.24 11.48
C HIS A 147 -1.17 17.45 12.44
N PRO A 148 -1.31 17.84 13.72
CA PRO A 148 -2.06 17.05 14.71
C PRO A 148 -3.51 16.72 14.33
N THR A 149 -4.18 17.61 13.58
CA THR A 149 -5.59 17.43 13.18
C THR A 149 -5.81 17.32 11.68
N GLN A 150 -4.87 17.79 10.86
CA GLN A 150 -5.01 17.80 9.39
C GLN A 150 -4.24 16.65 8.73
N GLY A 151 -3.37 15.97 9.49
CA GLY A 151 -2.55 14.89 8.98
C GLY A 151 -1.42 15.40 8.09
N PHE A 152 -1.13 14.65 7.03
CA PHE A 152 -0.05 14.94 6.09
C PHE A 152 -0.54 15.77 4.90
N ALA A 153 0.29 16.72 4.46
CA ALA A 153 0.06 17.44 3.21
C ALA A 153 0.27 16.50 2.01
N TYR A 154 -0.46 16.73 0.92
CA TYR A 154 -0.30 15.94 -0.30
C TYR A 154 -0.59 16.75 -1.56
N LEU A 155 -0.04 16.26 -2.68
CA LEU A 155 -0.45 16.65 -4.03
C LEU A 155 -1.27 15.52 -4.65
N GLU A 156 -2.29 15.88 -5.44
CA GLU A 156 -3.18 14.93 -6.11
C GLU A 156 -3.18 15.18 -7.62
N GLU A 157 -2.78 14.17 -8.40
CA GLU A 157 -2.94 14.15 -9.85
C GLU A 157 -4.19 13.32 -10.21
N ARG A 158 -5.24 14.01 -10.64
CA ARG A 158 -6.56 13.42 -10.93
C ARG A 158 -6.69 12.84 -12.32
N SER A 159 -5.65 12.97 -13.15
CA SER A 159 -5.62 12.51 -14.54
C SER A 159 -4.62 11.37 -14.75
N ALA A 160 -4.01 10.84 -13.68
CA ALA A 160 -2.99 9.79 -13.77
C ALA A 160 -3.51 8.51 -14.45
N GLY A 161 -4.79 8.20 -14.27
CA GLY A 161 -5.43 7.06 -14.93
C GLY A 161 -5.97 7.32 -16.34
N ARG A 162 -5.71 8.48 -16.95
CA ARG A 162 -6.18 8.78 -18.31
C ARG A 162 -5.15 8.35 -19.34
N SER A 163 -5.62 7.79 -20.45
CA SER A 163 -4.76 7.45 -21.58
C SER A 163 -4.29 8.71 -22.32
N VAL A 164 -3.04 8.67 -22.79
CA VAL A 164 -2.54 9.65 -23.76
C VAL A 164 -3.20 9.32 -25.09
N GLY A 165 -4.05 10.21 -25.60
CA GLY A 165 -4.68 10.05 -26.91
C GLY A 165 -3.64 10.07 -28.03
N SER A 166 -4.06 9.74 -29.26
CA SER A 166 -3.18 9.64 -30.45
C SER A 166 -2.35 10.90 -30.74
N ASN A 167 -2.75 12.05 -30.19
CA ASN A 167 -2.14 13.36 -30.46
C ASN A 167 -1.35 13.92 -29.26
N GLY A 168 -1.04 13.10 -28.26
CA GLY A 168 -0.33 13.55 -27.04
C GLY A 168 -1.21 14.34 -26.06
N LEU A 169 -2.50 14.54 -26.36
CA LEU A 169 -3.46 15.14 -25.44
C LEU A 169 -4.03 14.09 -24.49
N ILE A 170 -4.09 14.41 -23.20
CA ILE A 170 -4.76 13.58 -22.19
C ILE A 170 -6.27 13.66 -22.45
N SER A 171 -6.86 12.58 -22.95
CA SER A 171 -8.29 12.49 -23.26
C SER A 171 -8.82 11.10 -22.97
N GLY A 172 -10.12 10.99 -22.70
CA GLY A 172 -10.77 9.73 -22.39
C GLY A 172 -11.18 9.57 -20.92
N PRO A 173 -11.86 8.45 -20.60
CA PRO A 173 -12.36 8.17 -19.26
C PRO A 173 -11.19 7.97 -18.28
N LYS A 174 -11.46 8.21 -17.00
CA LYS A 174 -10.49 7.90 -15.95
C LYS A 174 -10.48 6.38 -15.75
N ALA A 175 -9.28 5.80 -15.76
CA ALA A 175 -9.08 4.41 -15.37
C ALA A 175 -8.56 4.30 -13.95
N THR A 176 -8.71 3.14 -13.34
CA THR A 176 -7.96 2.77 -12.13
C THR A 176 -6.46 2.90 -12.35
N VAL A 177 -5.75 3.43 -11.36
CA VAL A 177 -4.29 3.34 -11.27
C VAL A 177 -3.97 2.19 -10.31
N TRP A 178 -3.58 1.05 -10.89
CA TRP A 178 -3.45 -0.24 -10.19
C TRP A 178 -2.20 -0.35 -9.33
N CYS A 179 -1.11 0.28 -9.75
CA CYS A 179 0.16 0.21 -9.04
C CYS A 179 0.96 1.49 -9.17
N ASP A 180 1.82 1.71 -8.19
CA ASP A 180 2.90 2.69 -8.17
C ASP A 180 4.21 1.99 -7.77
N ARG A 181 5.33 2.43 -8.36
CA ARG A 181 6.67 1.91 -8.05
C ARG A 181 7.72 3.01 -8.14
N HIS A 182 8.35 3.35 -7.03
CA HIS A 182 9.56 4.17 -6.95
C HIS A 182 10.76 3.45 -7.56
N LEU A 183 11.61 4.22 -8.22
CA LEU A 183 12.87 3.74 -8.75
C LEU A 183 13.87 3.57 -7.60
N PRO A 184 14.39 2.35 -7.32
CA PRO A 184 15.27 2.13 -6.17
C PRO A 184 16.53 3.01 -6.20
N GLN A 185 17.06 3.31 -7.39
CA GLN A 185 18.24 4.15 -7.59
C GLN A 185 17.96 5.64 -7.36
N ASN A 186 16.72 6.09 -7.55
CA ASN A 186 16.34 7.49 -7.39
C ASN A 186 14.90 7.60 -6.87
N ARG A 187 14.78 7.87 -5.57
CA ARG A 187 13.50 7.95 -4.85
C ARG A 187 12.55 9.02 -5.38
N ASP A 188 13.05 10.04 -6.07
CA ASP A 188 12.23 11.11 -6.65
C ASP A 188 11.70 10.75 -8.06
N VAL A 189 11.91 9.51 -8.50
CA VAL A 189 11.37 8.97 -9.75
C VAL A 189 10.49 7.77 -9.41
N PHE A 190 9.30 7.71 -10.00
CA PHE A 190 8.39 6.58 -9.86
C PHE A 190 7.62 6.35 -11.17
N VAL A 191 7.00 5.18 -11.27
CA VAL A 191 6.13 4.78 -12.38
C VAL A 191 4.77 4.36 -11.83
N THR A 192 3.71 4.58 -12.61
CA THR A 192 2.37 4.09 -12.30
C THR A 192 1.83 3.21 -13.42
N GLY A 193 1.00 2.21 -13.07
CA GLY A 193 0.33 1.32 -14.01
C GLY A 193 -1.17 1.56 -14.05
N GLY A 194 -1.73 1.97 -15.19
CA GLY A 194 -3.16 2.27 -15.37
C GLY A 194 -3.94 1.16 -16.08
N GLY A 195 -5.26 1.11 -15.86
CA GLY A 195 -6.15 0.05 -16.37
C GLY A 195 -6.52 0.10 -17.87
N LEU A 196 -6.19 1.16 -18.60
CA LEU A 196 -6.56 1.33 -20.03
C LEU A 196 -5.40 1.01 -21.00
N CYS A 197 -4.60 -0.02 -20.70
CA CYS A 197 -3.36 -0.34 -21.43
C CYS A 197 -2.32 0.81 -21.43
N ALA A 198 -2.56 1.85 -20.65
CA ALA A 198 -1.58 2.87 -20.34
C ALA A 198 -0.68 2.33 -19.23
N CYS A 199 0.35 1.57 -19.62
CA CYS A 199 1.60 1.65 -18.85
C CYS A 199 2.11 3.08 -19.08
N GLY A 200 1.64 4.02 -18.27
CA GLY A 200 2.08 5.41 -18.34
C GLY A 200 3.57 5.42 -18.02
N VAL A 201 4.41 5.43 -19.05
CA VAL A 201 5.83 5.68 -18.87
C VAL A 201 5.97 7.09 -18.31
N MET A 202 6.48 7.15 -17.08
CA MET A 202 7.04 8.32 -16.40
C MET A 202 6.13 9.55 -16.33
N ASN A 203 5.48 9.73 -15.17
CA ASN A 203 5.42 11.08 -14.62
C ASN A 203 6.66 11.22 -13.73
N ILE A 204 7.77 11.73 -14.28
CA ILE A 204 8.89 12.20 -13.47
C ILE A 204 8.38 13.44 -12.73
N MET A 205 7.63 13.24 -11.64
CA MET A 205 7.30 14.32 -10.74
C MET A 205 8.53 14.63 -9.89
N ARG A 206 9.46 15.39 -10.47
CA ARG A 206 10.38 16.20 -9.69
C ARG A 206 9.56 17.37 -9.16
N ASN A 207 9.13 17.29 -7.91
CA ASN A 207 8.90 18.41 -6.96
C ASN A 207 7.81 18.02 -5.95
N VAL A 208 8.22 17.59 -4.75
CA VAL A 208 8.27 18.42 -3.54
C VAL A 208 9.50 17.99 -2.71
#